data_AF-A0A349XZQ9-F1
#
_entry.id   AF-A0A349XZQ9-F1
#
_cell.length_a   1.000
_cell.length_b   1.000
_cell.length_c   1.000
_cell.angle_alpha   90.00
_cell.angle_beta   90.00
_cell.angle_gamma   90.00
#
_symmetry.space_group_name_H-M   'P 1'
#
loop_
_entity.id
_entity.type
_entity.pdbx_description
1 polymer ?
#
loop_
_entity_poly.entity_id
_entity_poly.type
_entity_poly.pdbx_seq_one_letter_code
_entity_poly.pdbx_strand_id
1 'polypeptide(L)'
;CSACHSMSLVSFRTLEDLGYSEEQVKAFAAEYEVQDGPNADGEMYNRKAVPSDHFPSPFPNHEAAAAANGGAAPPDMSLLAKARGVERGFPQFIIDMIPIVGGYQEGGPDYIHALLTGYQDPPAGVEVAEGTHFNPYFVSAVALKMAPPISADQVTYDDGAPQTVDQYSKDVAAFLMWAAEPHLEERKRTGFMVMVFLFIFTALIYLTKKSVYANKEH
;
A
#
# COMPACT_ATOMS: atom_id res chain seq x y z
N CYS A 1 0.81 4.66 -13.27
CA CYS A 1 1.42 3.68 -12.34
C CYS A 1 1.70 2.33 -13.00
N SER A 2 0.68 1.63 -13.53
CA SER A 2 0.83 0.29 -14.15
C SER A 2 1.82 0.20 -15.31
N ALA A 3 2.12 1.31 -16.00
CA ALA A 3 3.14 1.37 -17.04
C ALA A 3 4.59 1.27 -16.53
N CYS A 4 4.83 1.51 -15.22
CA CYS A 4 6.18 1.56 -14.66
C CYS A 4 6.35 0.66 -13.43
N HIS A 5 5.31 0.51 -12.61
CA HIS A 5 5.34 -0.26 -11.37
C HIS A 5 4.63 -1.60 -11.53
N SER A 6 5.24 -2.66 -11.00
CA SER A 6 4.59 -3.95 -10.83
C SER A 6 3.72 -3.99 -9.58
N MET A 7 2.79 -4.93 -9.53
CA MET A 7 2.01 -5.25 -8.34
C MET A 7 1.83 -6.77 -8.25
N SER A 8 2.96 -7.45 -8.10
CA SER A 8 3.11 -8.90 -8.33
C SER A 8 2.40 -9.79 -7.32
N LEU A 9 2.02 -9.28 -6.14
CA LEU A 9 1.36 -10.06 -5.09
C LEU A 9 -0.17 -9.89 -5.06
N VAL A 10 -0.74 -9.08 -5.96
CA VAL A 10 -2.19 -8.86 -6.04
C VAL A 10 -2.72 -9.60 -7.26
N SER A 11 -3.73 -10.46 -7.05
CA SER A 11 -4.45 -11.15 -8.13
C SER A 11 -5.72 -10.40 -8.51
N PHE A 12 -6.15 -10.44 -9.77
CA PHE A 12 -7.35 -9.71 -10.22
C PHE A 12 -8.61 -10.07 -9.40
N ARG A 13 -8.77 -11.34 -9.01
CA ARG A 13 -9.90 -11.82 -8.18
C ARG A 13 -10.06 -11.09 -6.85
N THR A 14 -8.99 -10.52 -6.28
CA THR A 14 -9.12 -9.81 -4.99
C THR A 14 -9.81 -8.46 -5.16
N LEU A 15 -9.98 -7.96 -6.38
CA LEU A 15 -10.79 -6.76 -6.62
C LEU A 15 -12.26 -6.95 -6.21
N GLU A 16 -12.74 -8.20 -6.08
CA GLU A 16 -14.06 -8.48 -5.49
C GLU A 16 -14.16 -7.96 -4.04
N ASP A 17 -13.06 -7.96 -3.28
CA ASP A 17 -13.01 -7.41 -1.92
C ASP A 17 -13.25 -5.89 -1.90
N LEU A 18 -13.06 -5.21 -3.04
CA LEU A 18 -13.34 -3.79 -3.24
C LEU A 18 -14.76 -3.53 -3.79
N GLY A 19 -15.56 -4.57 -3.98
CA GLY A 19 -16.95 -4.46 -4.46
C GLY A 19 -17.14 -4.60 -5.96
N TYR A 20 -16.10 -4.95 -6.73
CA TYR A 20 -16.26 -5.31 -8.14
C TYR A 20 -16.98 -6.66 -8.28
N SER A 21 -17.85 -6.79 -9.28
CA SER A 21 -18.49 -8.06 -9.59
C SER A 21 -17.53 -9.02 -10.28
N GLU A 22 -17.78 -10.33 -10.18
CA GLU A 22 -17.01 -11.36 -10.88
C GLU A 22 -16.92 -11.07 -12.40
N GLU A 23 -18.02 -10.59 -13.00
CA GLU A 23 -18.06 -10.22 -14.42
C GLU A 23 -17.17 -9.03 -14.74
N GLN A 24 -17.15 -7.99 -13.88
CA GLN A 24 -16.28 -6.83 -14.02
C GLN A 24 -14.81 -7.23 -13.89
N VAL A 25 -14.47 -8.06 -12.90
CA VAL A 25 -13.10 -8.54 -12.69
C VAL A 25 -12.63 -9.38 -13.87
N LYS A 26 -13.48 -10.27 -14.39
CA LYS A 26 -13.16 -11.08 -15.57
C LYS A 26 -12.97 -10.22 -16.82
N ALA A 27 -13.82 -9.21 -17.01
CA ALA A 27 -13.68 -8.29 -18.13
C ALA A 27 -12.37 -7.49 -18.04
N PHE A 28 -12.06 -6.94 -16.86
CA PHE A 28 -10.85 -6.19 -16.61
C PHE A 28 -9.58 -7.04 -16.76
N ALA A 29 -9.55 -8.26 -16.21
CA ALA A 29 -8.43 -9.18 -16.38
C ALA A 29 -8.18 -9.49 -17.87
N ALA A 30 -9.23 -9.65 -18.67
CA ALA A 30 -9.11 -9.94 -20.09
C ALA A 30 -8.51 -8.79 -20.93
N GLU A 31 -8.40 -7.57 -20.38
CA GLU A 31 -7.67 -6.47 -21.05
C GLU A 31 -6.16 -6.74 -21.12
N TYR A 32 -5.64 -7.60 -20.23
CA TYR A 32 -4.24 -7.93 -20.13
C TYR A 32 -3.90 -9.22 -20.89
N GLU A 33 -2.68 -9.29 -21.40
CA GLU A 33 -2.11 -10.52 -21.95
C GLU A 33 -0.99 -11.02 -21.04
N VAL A 34 -1.02 -12.32 -20.76
CA VAL A 34 -0.03 -13.00 -19.91
C VAL A 34 0.55 -14.18 -20.67
N GLN A 35 1.84 -14.44 -20.45
CA GLN A 35 2.50 -15.62 -20.97
C GLN A 35 2.13 -16.84 -20.13
N ASP A 36 1.83 -17.94 -20.81
CA ASP A 36 1.43 -19.22 -20.23
C ASP A 36 2.08 -20.38 -21.00
N GLY A 37 1.95 -21.59 -20.47
CA GLY A 37 2.49 -22.81 -21.07
C GLY A 37 3.52 -23.52 -20.18
N PRO A 38 4.27 -24.47 -20.77
CA PRO A 38 4.28 -24.85 -22.19
C PRO A 38 3.01 -25.58 -22.65
N ASN A 39 2.69 -25.47 -23.94
CA ASN A 39 1.66 -26.29 -24.60
C ASN A 39 2.17 -27.72 -24.89
N ALA A 40 1.36 -28.53 -25.60
CA ALA A 40 1.72 -29.91 -25.94
C ALA A 40 2.98 -30.05 -26.81
N ASP A 41 3.36 -28.99 -27.53
CA ASP A 41 4.56 -28.92 -28.38
C ASP A 41 5.78 -28.37 -27.63
N GLY A 42 5.64 -28.03 -26.34
CA GLY A 42 6.72 -27.46 -25.53
C GLY A 42 6.88 -25.94 -25.67
N GLU A 43 5.95 -25.26 -26.32
CA GLU A 43 6.03 -23.82 -26.61
C GLU A 43 5.24 -22.98 -25.60
N MET A 44 5.79 -21.84 -25.20
CA MET A 44 5.08 -20.83 -24.42
C MET A 44 4.15 -20.03 -25.34
N TYR A 45 2.96 -19.69 -24.88
CA TYR A 45 1.99 -18.90 -25.64
C TYR A 45 1.44 -17.75 -24.80
N ASN A 46 0.88 -16.73 -25.45
CA ASN A 46 0.18 -15.65 -24.76
C ASN A 46 -1.32 -15.95 -24.73
N ARG A 47 -1.95 -15.66 -23.59
CA ARG A 47 -3.40 -15.72 -23.43
C ARG A 47 -3.90 -14.46 -22.74
N LYS A 48 -5.20 -14.23 -22.86
CA LYS A 48 -5.91 -13.24 -22.03
C LYS A 48 -5.77 -13.64 -20.56
N ALA A 49 -5.55 -12.65 -19.69
CA ALA A 49 -5.49 -12.92 -18.27
C ALA A 49 -6.87 -13.33 -17.74
N VAL A 50 -6.87 -14.13 -16.69
CA VAL A 50 -8.05 -14.59 -15.98
C VAL A 50 -8.02 -14.07 -14.54
N PRO A 51 -9.14 -14.08 -13.79
CA PRO A 51 -9.18 -13.55 -12.43
C PRO A 51 -8.12 -14.12 -11.46
N SER A 52 -7.65 -15.35 -11.68
CA SER A 52 -6.60 -15.96 -10.85
C SER A 52 -5.19 -15.43 -11.12
N ASP A 53 -4.96 -14.75 -12.25
CA ASP A 53 -3.65 -14.17 -12.58
C ASP A 53 -3.35 -12.95 -11.71
N HIS A 54 -2.06 -12.65 -11.54
CA HIS A 54 -1.58 -11.45 -10.89
C HIS A 54 -1.50 -10.28 -11.88
N PHE A 55 -1.45 -9.06 -11.36
CA PHE A 55 -1.19 -7.89 -12.19
C PHE A 55 0.17 -8.06 -12.90
N PRO A 56 0.20 -8.00 -14.25
CA PRO A 56 1.43 -8.24 -14.99
C PRO A 56 2.45 -7.14 -14.73
N SER A 57 3.73 -7.52 -14.67
CA SER A 57 4.82 -6.56 -14.57
C SER A 57 5.02 -5.84 -15.91
N PRO A 58 5.22 -4.50 -15.93
CA PRO A 58 5.52 -3.77 -17.15
C PRO A 58 6.89 -4.11 -17.74
N PHE A 59 7.79 -4.69 -16.92
CA PHE A 59 9.13 -5.09 -17.33
C PHE A 59 9.37 -6.58 -17.03
N PRO A 60 10.15 -7.29 -17.88
CA PRO A 60 10.43 -8.71 -17.70
C PRO A 60 11.36 -9.01 -16.52
N ASN A 61 12.19 -8.03 -16.11
CA ASN A 61 13.11 -8.15 -14.99
C ASN A 61 13.53 -6.77 -14.48
N HIS A 62 14.23 -6.78 -13.34
CA HIS A 62 14.70 -5.58 -12.65
C HIS A 62 15.69 -4.76 -13.50
N GLU A 63 16.59 -5.43 -14.23
CA GLU A 63 17.58 -4.78 -15.08
C GLU A 63 16.92 -4.01 -16.24
N ALA A 64 15.91 -4.61 -16.88
CA ALA A 64 15.13 -3.97 -17.92
C ALA A 64 14.35 -2.76 -17.37
N ALA A 65 13.77 -2.89 -16.17
CA ALA A 65 13.09 -1.79 -15.50
C ALA A 65 14.05 -0.63 -15.20
N ALA A 66 15.23 -0.92 -14.66
CA ALA A 66 16.25 0.08 -14.37
C ALA A 66 16.76 0.76 -15.65
N ALA A 67 17.02 -0.01 -16.71
CA ALA A 67 17.46 0.53 -18.00
C ALA A 67 16.43 1.50 -18.61
N ALA A 68 15.14 1.18 -18.51
CA ALA A 68 14.06 2.03 -19.01
C ALA A 68 13.85 3.31 -18.17
N ASN A 69 14.28 3.32 -16.90
CA ASN A 69 14.01 4.40 -15.94
C ASN A 69 15.30 5.08 -15.44
N GLY A 70 16.30 5.21 -16.32
CA GLY A 70 17.51 6.01 -16.04
C GLY A 70 18.39 5.43 -14.92
N GLY A 71 18.47 4.11 -14.82
CA GLY A 71 19.29 3.36 -13.86
C GLY A 71 18.59 2.99 -12.56
N ALA A 72 17.34 3.41 -12.35
CA ALA A 72 16.57 3.10 -11.14
C ALA A 72 15.33 2.27 -11.48
N ALA A 73 15.24 1.04 -10.97
CA ALA A 73 14.04 0.23 -11.14
C ALA A 73 12.90 0.76 -10.25
N PRO A 74 11.69 1.01 -10.80
CA PRO A 74 10.53 1.33 -9.99
C PRO A 74 10.21 0.17 -9.03
N PRO A 75 9.97 0.45 -7.74
CA PRO A 75 9.65 -0.60 -6.78
C PRO A 75 8.28 -1.22 -7.06
N ASP A 76 8.14 -2.50 -6.69
CA ASP A 76 6.85 -3.19 -6.68
C ASP A 76 5.90 -2.52 -5.65
N MET A 77 4.66 -2.31 -6.07
CA MET A 77 3.66 -1.57 -5.32
C MET A 77 2.85 -2.42 -4.34
N SER A 78 2.93 -3.75 -4.40
CA SER A 78 2.07 -4.64 -3.60
C SER A 78 2.20 -4.43 -2.10
N LEU A 79 3.40 -4.12 -1.60
CA LEU A 79 3.65 -3.90 -0.17
C LEU A 79 4.16 -2.48 0.13
N LEU A 80 4.04 -1.56 -0.82
CA LEU A 80 4.71 -0.26 -0.75
C LEU A 80 4.28 0.56 0.47
N ALA A 81 2.98 0.57 0.78
CA ALA A 81 2.44 1.26 1.94
C ALA A 81 3.07 0.75 3.26
N LYS A 82 3.32 -0.56 3.38
CA LYS A 82 3.94 -1.12 4.60
C LYS A 82 5.46 -1.03 4.60
N ALA A 83 6.09 -1.05 3.43
CA ALA A 83 7.55 -1.01 3.28
C ALA A 83 8.15 0.41 3.44
N ARG A 84 7.32 1.45 3.49
CA ARG A 84 7.74 2.86 3.56
C ARG A 84 7.10 3.63 4.72
N GLY A 85 6.50 2.92 5.68
CA GLY A 85 5.99 3.54 6.90
C GLY A 85 7.09 4.27 7.64
N VAL A 86 6.94 5.57 7.82
CA VAL A 86 7.85 6.38 8.64
C VAL A 86 7.37 6.32 10.08
N GLU A 87 8.21 5.79 10.98
CA GLU A 87 7.90 5.80 12.41
C GLU A 87 8.10 7.20 12.99
N ARG A 88 7.18 7.62 13.87
CA ARG A 88 7.37 8.83 14.66
C ARG A 88 8.43 8.52 15.72
N GLY A 89 9.64 9.09 15.58
CA GLY A 89 10.80 8.78 16.43
C GLY A 89 10.55 8.87 17.95
N PHE A 90 11.51 8.42 18.77
CA PHE A 90 11.35 8.37 20.24
C PHE A 90 11.01 9.76 20.83
N PRO A 91 10.01 9.87 21.73
CA PRO A 91 9.22 8.80 22.36
C PRO A 91 7.89 8.46 21.66
N GLN A 92 7.58 9.08 20.52
CA GLN A 92 6.26 8.98 19.88
C GLN A 92 5.90 7.55 19.46
N PHE A 93 6.88 6.75 18.97
CA PHE A 93 6.63 5.35 18.62
C PHE A 93 6.01 4.51 19.76
N ILE A 94 6.29 4.87 21.03
CA ILE A 94 5.72 4.18 22.20
C ILE A 94 4.22 4.46 22.31
N ILE A 95 3.82 5.70 22.04
CA ILE A 95 2.41 6.12 22.02
C ILE A 95 1.69 5.47 20.83
N ASP A 96 2.39 5.34 19.70
CA ASP A 96 1.86 4.73 18.48
C ASP A 96 1.55 3.24 18.65
N MET A 97 2.30 2.57 19.53
CA MET A 97 2.08 1.18 19.90
C MET A 97 0.84 0.97 20.78
N ILE A 98 0.32 2.03 21.41
CA ILE A 98 -0.87 1.95 22.28
C ILE A 98 -2.12 2.15 21.41
N PRO A 99 -2.94 1.10 21.18
CA PRO A 99 -4.07 1.16 20.25
C PRO A 99 -5.12 2.21 20.61
N ILE A 100 -5.17 2.62 21.88
CA ILE A 100 -6.20 3.50 22.46
C ILE A 100 -5.76 4.98 22.42
N VAL A 101 -4.45 5.27 22.32
CA VAL A 101 -3.91 6.64 22.43
C VAL A 101 -3.35 7.14 21.10
N GLY A 102 -2.69 6.27 20.32
CA GLY A 102 -1.91 6.75 19.19
C GLY A 102 -1.81 5.81 18.00
N GLY A 103 -2.69 4.80 17.87
CA GLY A 103 -2.66 3.72 16.86
C GLY A 103 -2.56 4.16 15.39
N TYR A 104 -1.47 4.84 15.05
CA TYR A 104 -1.18 5.47 13.79
C TYR A 104 -0.46 4.44 12.93
N GLN A 105 -1.26 3.69 12.18
CA GLN A 105 -0.78 2.73 11.18
C GLN A 105 -0.86 3.30 9.76
N GLU A 106 -1.04 4.62 9.65
CA GLU A 106 -1.27 5.36 8.40
C GLU A 106 0.02 6.00 7.85
N GLY A 107 1.17 5.82 8.53
CA GLY A 107 2.44 6.43 8.09
C GLY A 107 2.91 6.01 6.69
N GLY A 108 2.45 4.85 6.19
CA GLY A 108 2.68 4.40 4.83
C GLY A 108 1.85 5.16 3.79
N PRO A 109 0.51 5.09 3.88
CA PRO A 109 -0.39 5.87 3.02
C PRO A 109 -0.12 7.37 3.06
N ASP A 110 0.16 7.93 4.23
CA ASP A 110 0.48 9.36 4.39
C ASP A 110 1.80 9.72 3.71
N TYR A 111 2.81 8.85 3.80
CA TYR A 111 4.05 9.02 3.05
C TYR A 111 3.80 9.00 1.53
N ILE A 112 2.98 8.07 1.03
CA ILE A 112 2.64 7.98 -0.39
C ILE A 112 1.91 9.26 -0.84
N HIS A 113 0.92 9.72 -0.07
CA HIS A 113 0.18 10.95 -0.36
C HIS A 113 1.10 12.18 -0.38
N ALA A 114 1.96 12.32 0.64
CA ALA A 114 2.94 13.41 0.72
C ALA A 114 3.95 13.37 -0.43
N LEU A 115 4.45 12.18 -0.80
CA LEU A 115 5.37 12.01 -1.92
C LEU A 115 4.71 12.41 -3.25
N LEU A 116 3.45 12.01 -3.49
CA LEU A 116 2.74 12.32 -4.73
C LEU A 116 2.37 13.79 -4.86
N THR A 117 2.06 14.47 -3.75
CA THR A 117 1.66 15.88 -3.73
C THR A 117 2.83 16.86 -3.56
N GLY A 118 3.99 16.39 -3.09
CA GLY A 118 5.11 17.24 -2.68
C GLY A 118 6.16 17.56 -3.73
N TYR A 119 5.90 17.31 -5.02
CA TYR A 119 6.82 17.70 -6.08
C TYR A 119 6.93 19.23 -6.16
N GLN A 120 8.14 19.76 -6.03
CA GLN A 120 8.41 21.20 -6.06
C GLN A 120 9.83 21.48 -6.56
N ASP A 121 10.13 22.75 -6.86
CA ASP A 121 11.47 23.18 -7.22
C ASP A 121 12.43 23.08 -6.01
N PRO A 122 13.72 22.76 -6.24
CA PRO A 122 14.71 22.68 -5.18
C PRO A 122 14.93 24.08 -4.56
N PRO A 123 15.05 24.17 -3.22
CA PRO A 123 15.38 25.44 -2.57
C PRO A 123 16.82 25.88 -2.93
N ALA A 124 17.11 27.16 -2.72
CA ALA A 124 18.42 27.73 -3.04
C ALA A 124 19.55 26.95 -2.35
N GLY A 125 20.55 26.55 -3.13
CA GLY A 125 21.72 25.78 -2.67
C GLY A 125 21.55 24.26 -2.69
N VAL A 126 20.40 23.74 -3.10
CA VAL A 126 20.20 22.30 -3.33
C VAL A 126 20.46 21.98 -4.81
N GLU A 127 21.52 21.24 -5.07
CA GLU A 127 21.82 20.71 -6.41
C GLU A 127 21.09 19.38 -6.63
N VAL A 128 20.35 19.29 -7.74
CA VAL A 128 19.62 18.09 -8.15
C VAL A 128 20.33 17.49 -9.35
N ALA A 129 20.69 16.20 -9.27
CA ALA A 129 21.37 15.51 -10.36
C ALA A 129 20.49 15.45 -11.61
N GLU A 130 21.12 15.49 -12.79
CA GLU A 130 20.40 15.47 -14.06
C GLU A 130 19.45 14.26 -14.19
N GLY A 131 18.23 14.53 -14.63
CA GLY A 131 17.17 13.53 -14.74
C GLY A 131 16.71 12.98 -13.39
N THR A 132 16.85 13.73 -12.30
CA THR A 132 16.15 13.47 -11.03
C THR A 132 15.26 14.66 -10.67
N HIS A 133 14.28 14.44 -9.80
CA HIS A 133 13.27 15.41 -9.41
C HIS A 133 13.35 15.64 -7.90
N PHE A 134 13.29 16.89 -7.47
CA PHE A 134 13.31 17.22 -6.06
C PHE A 134 11.95 16.90 -5.42
N ASN A 135 12.00 16.29 -4.23
CA ASN A 135 10.82 16.08 -3.40
C ASN A 135 11.25 16.04 -1.92
N PRO A 136 10.76 16.98 -1.07
CA PRO A 136 11.19 17.08 0.32
C PRO A 136 10.71 15.91 1.18
N TYR A 137 9.71 15.15 0.73
CA TYR A 137 9.20 13.99 1.46
C TYR A 137 9.89 12.69 1.08
N PHE A 138 10.75 12.67 0.05
CA PHE A 138 11.47 11.46 -0.31
C PHE A 138 12.51 11.10 0.74
N VAL A 139 12.27 10.03 1.51
CA VAL A 139 13.09 9.69 2.69
C VAL A 139 14.47 9.15 2.34
N SER A 140 14.66 8.62 1.13
CA SER A 140 15.89 7.93 0.76
C SER A 140 16.98 8.86 0.21
N ALA A 141 16.62 10.03 -0.31
CA ALA A 141 17.56 11.00 -0.86
C ALA A 141 16.91 12.38 -1.06
N VAL A 142 17.70 13.37 -1.50
CA VAL A 142 17.23 14.73 -1.81
C VAL A 142 16.36 14.79 -3.08
N ALA A 143 16.56 13.85 -4.01
CA ALA A 143 15.84 13.78 -5.27
C ALA A 143 15.62 12.31 -5.70
N LEU A 144 14.62 12.09 -6.54
CA LEU A 144 14.25 10.76 -7.05
C LEU A 144 14.14 10.74 -8.58
N LYS A 145 14.31 9.56 -9.19
CA LYS A 145 14.21 9.34 -10.64
C LYS A 145 12.76 9.36 -11.17
N MET A 146 11.76 9.32 -10.28
CA MET A 146 10.34 9.35 -10.66
C MET A 146 9.91 10.79 -10.93
N ALA A 147 9.50 11.08 -12.18
CA ALA A 147 8.83 12.32 -12.54
C ALA A 147 7.45 12.42 -11.85
N PRO A 148 6.87 13.63 -11.70
CA PRO A 148 5.52 13.80 -11.15
C PRO A 148 4.52 12.89 -11.91
N PRO A 149 3.97 11.85 -11.27
CA PRO A 149 3.27 10.79 -12.00
C PRO A 149 1.78 11.10 -12.24
N ILE A 150 1.24 12.09 -11.51
CA ILE A 150 -0.17 12.48 -11.55
C ILE A 150 -0.31 13.99 -11.70
N SER A 151 -1.26 14.42 -12.53
CA SER A 151 -1.68 15.81 -12.69
C SER A 151 -3.19 15.93 -12.50
N ALA A 152 -3.69 17.15 -12.28
CA ALA A 152 -5.13 17.41 -12.27
C ALA A 152 -5.76 17.02 -13.61
N ASP A 153 -7.03 16.60 -13.58
CA ASP A 153 -7.84 16.22 -14.75
C ASP A 153 -7.28 15.07 -15.59
N GLN A 154 -6.35 14.27 -15.04
CA GLN A 154 -5.71 13.16 -15.77
C GLN A 154 -6.60 11.92 -15.88
N VAL A 155 -7.47 11.68 -14.90
CA VAL A 155 -8.36 10.51 -14.84
C VAL A 155 -9.78 10.94 -14.46
N THR A 156 -10.76 10.57 -15.27
CA THR A 156 -12.16 10.80 -14.95
C THR A 156 -12.68 9.71 -14.02
N TYR A 157 -13.26 10.10 -12.90
CA TYR A 157 -13.98 9.18 -12.01
C TYR A 157 -15.44 9.03 -12.42
N ASP A 158 -15.98 7.82 -12.27
CA ASP A 158 -17.37 7.49 -12.62
C ASP A 158 -18.39 8.04 -11.59
N ASP A 159 -17.94 8.34 -10.37
CA ASP A 159 -18.75 8.82 -9.26
C ASP A 159 -18.81 10.36 -9.14
N GLY A 160 -18.09 11.07 -10.03
CA GLY A 160 -18.00 12.52 -10.02
C GLY A 160 -17.05 13.09 -8.95
N ALA A 161 -16.17 12.28 -8.36
CA ALA A 161 -15.17 12.75 -7.41
C ALA A 161 -14.23 13.83 -8.03
N PRO A 162 -13.69 14.75 -7.21
CA PRO A 162 -12.82 15.82 -7.71
C PRO A 162 -11.58 15.29 -8.43
N GLN A 163 -11.31 15.80 -9.63
CA GLN A 163 -10.18 15.39 -10.47
C GLN A 163 -8.90 16.16 -10.12
N THR A 164 -8.50 16.10 -8.84
CA THR A 164 -7.35 16.84 -8.30
C THR A 164 -6.23 15.91 -7.87
N VAL A 165 -4.99 16.41 -7.87
CA VAL A 165 -3.82 15.66 -7.39
C VAL A 165 -3.99 15.22 -5.93
N ASP A 166 -4.59 16.07 -5.09
CA ASP A 166 -4.90 15.73 -3.69
C ASP A 166 -5.87 14.54 -3.58
N GLN A 167 -6.94 14.54 -4.38
CA GLN A 167 -7.90 13.44 -4.40
C GLN A 167 -7.27 12.15 -4.95
N TYR A 168 -6.63 12.21 -6.12
CA TYR A 168 -5.98 11.04 -6.73
C TYR A 168 -4.94 10.41 -5.80
N SER A 169 -4.13 11.22 -5.12
CA SER A 169 -3.10 10.70 -4.23
C SER A 169 -3.67 10.03 -2.98
N LYS A 170 -4.80 10.51 -2.44
CA LYS A 170 -5.52 9.85 -1.34
C LYS A 170 -6.09 8.50 -1.78
N ASP A 171 -6.73 8.46 -2.95
CA ASP A 171 -7.35 7.24 -3.46
C ASP A 171 -6.29 6.18 -3.81
N VAL A 172 -5.19 6.58 -4.44
CA VAL A 172 -4.05 5.70 -4.72
C VAL A 172 -3.40 5.21 -3.42
N ALA A 173 -3.20 6.08 -2.43
CA ALA A 173 -2.63 5.68 -1.15
C ALA A 173 -3.53 4.68 -0.40
N ALA A 174 -4.85 4.90 -0.41
CA ALA A 174 -5.83 3.98 0.16
C ALA A 174 -5.83 2.63 -0.55
N PHE A 175 -5.83 2.63 -1.89
CA PHE A 175 -5.72 1.41 -2.69
C PHE A 175 -4.42 0.63 -2.40
N LEU A 176 -3.29 1.32 -2.31
CA LEU A 176 -2.00 0.68 -1.98
C LEU A 176 -1.94 0.17 -0.54
N MET A 177 -2.67 0.79 0.39
CA MET A 177 -2.82 0.24 1.75
C MET A 177 -3.62 -1.05 1.74
N TRP A 178 -4.73 -1.08 1.01
CA TRP A 178 -5.53 -2.29 0.82
C TRP A 178 -4.71 -3.40 0.15
N ALA A 179 -3.97 -3.08 -0.91
CA ALA A 179 -3.09 -4.04 -1.59
C ALA A 179 -2.05 -4.64 -0.63
N ALA A 180 -1.49 -3.82 0.27
CA ALA A 180 -0.52 -4.26 1.25
C ALA A 180 -1.14 -4.99 2.46
N GLU A 181 -2.41 -4.76 2.74
CA GLU A 181 -3.12 -5.34 3.88
C GLU A 181 -4.63 -5.51 3.63
N PRO A 182 -5.04 -6.51 2.83
CA PRO A 182 -6.45 -6.68 2.43
C PRO A 182 -7.37 -7.03 3.62
N HIS A 183 -6.81 -7.61 4.68
CA HIS A 183 -7.56 -8.00 5.89
C HIS A 183 -7.52 -6.94 7.01
N LEU A 184 -7.16 -5.68 6.70
CA LEU A 184 -7.02 -4.60 7.68
C LEU A 184 -8.30 -4.40 8.52
N GLU A 185 -9.46 -4.37 7.86
CA GLU A 185 -10.75 -4.15 8.53
C GLU A 185 -11.12 -5.31 9.46
N GLU A 186 -11.00 -6.55 8.98
CA GLU A 186 -11.28 -7.75 9.78
C GLU A 186 -10.33 -7.86 10.97
N ARG A 187 -9.04 -7.57 10.77
CA ARG A 187 -8.03 -7.52 11.83
C ARG A 187 -8.38 -6.48 12.89
N LYS A 188 -8.76 -5.26 12.49
CA LYS A 188 -9.15 -4.20 13.43
C LYS A 188 -10.42 -4.55 14.20
N ARG A 189 -11.44 -5.08 13.51
CA ARG A 189 -12.69 -5.53 14.14
C ARG A 189 -12.45 -6.64 15.16
N THR A 190 -11.69 -7.67 14.80
CA THR A 190 -11.35 -8.78 15.68
C THR A 190 -10.49 -8.33 16.85
N GLY A 191 -9.48 -7.49 16.59
CA GLY A 191 -8.61 -6.91 17.62
C GLY A 191 -9.40 -6.12 18.66
N PHE A 192 -10.36 -5.29 18.24
CA PHE A 192 -11.24 -4.56 19.14
C PHE A 192 -12.05 -5.51 20.06
N MET A 193 -12.66 -6.55 19.49
CA MET A 193 -13.40 -7.55 20.27
C MET A 193 -12.51 -8.27 21.30
N VAL A 194 -11.29 -8.65 20.90
CA VAL A 194 -10.31 -9.28 21.80
C VAL A 194 -9.91 -8.34 22.94
N MET A 195 -9.69 -7.05 22.66
CA MET A 195 -9.34 -6.06 23.69
C MET A 195 -10.46 -5.89 24.73
N VAL A 196 -11.72 -5.84 24.28
CA VAL A 196 -12.87 -5.79 25.19
C VAL A 196 -12.95 -7.06 26.05
N PHE A 197 -12.77 -8.23 25.44
CA PHE A 197 -12.76 -9.50 26.16
C PHE A 197 -11.64 -9.54 27.22
N LEU A 198 -10.41 -9.17 26.85
CA LEU A 198 -9.26 -9.17 27.75
C LEU A 198 -9.45 -8.19 28.91
N PHE A 199 -10.07 -7.04 28.67
CA PHE A 199 -10.40 -6.08 29.72
C PHE A 199 -11.36 -6.69 30.76
N ILE A 200 -12.46 -7.29 30.30
CA ILE A 200 -13.44 -7.96 31.17
C ILE A 200 -12.79 -9.14 31.91
N PHE A 201 -12.04 -9.98 31.20
CA PHE A 201 -11.37 -11.15 31.76
C PHE A 201 -10.35 -10.74 32.84
N THR A 202 -9.58 -9.68 32.59
CA THR A 202 -8.63 -9.13 33.57
C THR A 202 -9.35 -8.61 34.81
N ALA A 203 -10.48 -7.92 34.65
CA ALA A 203 -11.29 -7.46 35.77
C ALA A 203 -11.83 -8.64 36.60
N LEU A 204 -12.33 -9.69 35.96
CA LEU A 204 -12.82 -10.90 36.63
C LEU A 204 -11.70 -11.63 37.38
N ILE A 205 -10.51 -11.77 36.78
CA ILE A 205 -9.32 -12.35 37.44
C ILE A 205 -8.92 -11.51 38.63
N TYR A 206 -8.89 -10.18 38.49
CA TYR A 206 -8.53 -9.27 39.58
C TYR A 206 -9.50 -9.37 40.75
N LEU A 207 -10.81 -9.41 40.49
CA LEU A 207 -11.83 -9.62 41.51
C LEU A 207 -11.72 -11.00 42.18
N THR A 208 -11.46 -12.04 41.39
CA THR A 208 -11.25 -13.41 41.90
C THR A 208 -10.01 -13.48 42.79
N LYS A 209 -8.90 -12.88 42.36
CA LYS A 209 -7.68 -12.73 43.18
C LYS A 209 -8.02 -12.01 44.48
N LYS A 210 -8.69 -10.87 44.43
CA LYS A 210 -9.04 -10.12 45.64
C LYS A 210 -9.90 -10.95 46.60
N SER A 211 -10.86 -11.72 46.09
CA SER A 211 -11.71 -12.61 46.89
C SER A 211 -10.91 -13.75 47.55
N VAL A 212 -10.09 -14.47 46.78
CA VAL A 212 -9.31 -15.61 47.28
C VAL A 212 -8.27 -15.19 48.32
N TYR A 213 -7.63 -14.04 48.13
CA TYR A 213 -6.60 -13.54 49.04
C TYR A 213 -7.16 -12.68 50.19
N ALA A 214 -8.47 -12.44 50.27
CA ALA A 214 -9.09 -11.64 51.33
C ALA A 214 -8.95 -12.27 52.73
N ASN A 215 -8.82 -13.60 52.82
CA ASN A 215 -8.79 -14.35 54.07
C ASN A 215 -7.40 -14.95 54.40
N LYS A 216 -6.34 -14.51 53.71
CA LYS A 216 -4.97 -14.88 54.08
C LYS A 216 -4.40 -13.79 54.98
N GLU A 217 -3.97 -14.15 56.19
CA GLU A 217 -3.15 -13.27 57.03
C GLU A 217 -1.89 -12.86 56.26
N HIS A 218 -1.57 -11.57 56.34
CA HIS A 218 -0.38 -10.97 55.74
C HIS A 218 0.86 -11.18 56.60
#